data_AF-A0AAD7N911-F1
#
_entry.id   AF-A0AAD7N911-F1
#
_cell.length_a   1.000
_cell.length_b   1.000
_cell.length_c   1.000
_cell.angle_alpha   90.00
_cell.angle_beta   90.00
_cell.angle_gamma   90.00
#
_symmetry.space_group_name_H-M   'P 1'
#
loop_
_entity.id
_entity.type
_entity.pdbx_description
1 polymer ?
#
loop_
_entity_poly.entity_id
_entity_poly.type
_entity_poly.pdbx_seq_one_letter_code
_entity_poly.pdbx_strand_id
1 'polypeptide(L)'
;MVKYNGGPHILEIQSVSKAPKSGRLNKQFIVLLLTLGIPLSVFEELLQMQLDEIDKITTDRGKVLDCVEGEIDAEADGFYQELYEMLLAGHDMNEPYLVSQLRRFQTTARESLRKKLNISLKGSGYLLGVVDHCDVLKEGEVYINLPTKGGPQVGPVAAMRNPAYDPNDMSALSAHLLPRIHAPKVFAASGSHSETNRMGGGDLDGDLFFTIFNPALIPEPRALPTVAPKPVTRSKTIAIGGRTATMSRSSSRNKDMRGDAIQTFVRLRCNFLLGALSNEWIALVGTTPALADHPL
;
A
#
# COMPACT_ATOMS: atom_id res chain seq x y z
N MET A 1 -14.22 -16.79 8.22
CA MET A 1 -14.26 -15.66 9.18
C MET A 1 -15.71 -15.28 9.44
N VAL A 2 -16.22 -15.40 10.67
CA VAL A 2 -17.63 -15.12 10.99
C VAL A 2 -17.70 -13.82 11.78
N LYS A 3 -18.26 -12.76 11.19
CA LYS A 3 -18.41 -11.45 11.88
C LYS A 3 -19.69 -11.40 12.74
N TYR A 4 -20.74 -12.17 12.41
CA TYR A 4 -21.98 -12.28 13.17
C TYR A 4 -22.69 -13.63 12.92
N ASN A 5 -23.57 -14.03 13.84
CA ASN A 5 -24.35 -15.27 13.71
C ASN A 5 -25.47 -15.11 12.67
N GLY A 6 -25.67 -16.13 11.83
CA GLY A 6 -26.69 -16.10 10.77
C GLY A 6 -26.26 -15.34 9.51
N GLY A 7 -24.96 -15.28 9.23
CA GLY A 7 -24.42 -14.71 7.99
C GLY A 7 -24.78 -15.52 6.73
N PRO A 8 -24.46 -14.99 5.54
CA PRO A 8 -24.81 -15.64 4.28
C PRO A 8 -24.09 -16.98 4.08
N HIS A 9 -24.76 -17.90 3.38
CA HIS A 9 -24.20 -19.19 2.94
C HIS A 9 -23.71 -19.17 1.48
N ILE A 10 -23.83 -18.02 0.81
CA ILE A 10 -23.43 -17.82 -0.57
C ILE A 10 -22.02 -17.22 -0.59
N LEU A 11 -21.18 -17.69 -1.51
CA LEU A 11 -19.87 -17.11 -1.75
C LEU A 11 -20.03 -15.82 -2.58
N GLU A 12 -19.64 -14.70 -2.00
CA GLU A 12 -19.54 -13.41 -2.68
C GLU A 12 -18.06 -13.05 -2.84
N ILE A 13 -17.64 -12.79 -4.08
CA ILE A 13 -16.25 -12.45 -4.41
C ILE A 13 -16.15 -10.94 -4.56
N GLN A 14 -15.44 -10.30 -3.62
CA GLN A 14 -15.23 -8.84 -3.63
C GLN A 14 -14.06 -8.43 -4.54
N SER A 15 -12.97 -9.19 -4.52
CA SER A 15 -11.80 -8.96 -5.37
C SER A 15 -11.04 -10.26 -5.61
N VAL A 16 -10.17 -10.24 -6.63
CA VAL A 16 -9.31 -11.38 -6.99
C VAL A 16 -7.87 -10.92 -7.10
N SER A 17 -6.93 -11.83 -6.81
CA SER A 17 -5.52 -11.57 -7.04
C SER A 17 -5.25 -11.39 -8.53
N LYS A 18 -4.83 -10.18 -8.92
CA LYS A 18 -4.38 -9.85 -10.28
C LYS A 18 -2.86 -9.74 -10.31
N ALA A 19 -2.29 -9.76 -11.51
CA ALA A 19 -0.88 -9.44 -11.69
C ALA A 19 -0.61 -8.03 -11.12
N PRO A 20 0.30 -7.89 -10.13
CA PRO A 20 0.49 -6.63 -9.44
C PRO A 20 1.21 -5.64 -10.34
N LYS A 21 0.68 -4.43 -10.40
CA LYS A 21 1.39 -3.30 -10.99
C LYS A 21 2.59 -2.92 -10.13
N SER A 22 3.52 -2.17 -10.72
CA SER A 22 4.58 -1.51 -9.96
C SER A 22 3.94 -0.61 -8.92
N GLY A 23 4.31 -0.85 -7.66
CA GLY A 23 3.84 -0.02 -6.58
C GLY A 23 4.51 1.35 -6.60
N ARG A 24 4.01 2.25 -5.75
CA ARG A 24 4.49 3.63 -5.70
C ARG A 24 4.83 4.02 -4.29
N LEU A 25 5.96 4.71 -4.14
CA LEU A 25 6.38 5.33 -2.90
C LEU A 25 5.56 6.61 -2.70
N ASN A 26 4.94 6.72 -1.54
CA ASN A 26 4.31 7.96 -1.09
C ASN A 26 5.24 8.66 -0.08
N LYS A 27 4.88 9.89 0.31
CA LYS A 27 5.63 10.66 1.31
C LYS A 27 5.87 9.90 2.63
N GLN A 28 4.88 9.13 3.10
CA GLN A 28 4.98 8.39 4.36
C GLN A 28 6.06 7.29 4.27
N PHE A 29 6.05 6.51 3.19
CA PHE A 29 7.04 5.45 2.98
C PHE A 29 8.44 6.00 2.78
N ILE A 30 8.60 7.12 2.08
CA ILE A 30 9.91 7.77 1.90
C ILE A 30 10.48 8.19 3.25
N VAL A 31 9.68 8.83 4.10
CA VAL A 31 10.08 9.24 5.46
C VAL A 31 10.52 8.04 6.29
N LEU A 32 9.74 6.94 6.26
CA LEU A 32 10.09 5.74 7.02
C LEU A 32 11.39 5.12 6.54
N LEU A 33 11.60 5.02 5.23
CA LEU A 33 12.84 4.48 4.67
C LEU A 33 14.06 5.36 5.00
N LEU A 34 13.92 6.70 4.97
CA LEU A 34 14.95 7.63 5.42
C LEU A 34 15.27 7.41 6.91
N THR A 35 14.23 7.24 7.75
CA THR A 35 14.39 6.97 9.19
C THR A 35 15.11 5.65 9.46
N LEU A 36 14.91 4.66 8.58
CA LEU A 36 15.57 3.35 8.63
C LEU A 36 16.97 3.34 8.00
N GLY A 37 17.52 4.51 7.64
CA GLY A 37 18.89 4.67 7.18
C GLY A 37 19.10 4.49 5.68
N ILE A 38 18.04 4.44 4.87
CA ILE A 38 18.19 4.52 3.41
C ILE A 38 18.62 5.94 3.04
N PRO A 39 19.73 6.12 2.30
CA PRO A 39 20.26 7.46 2.03
C PRO A 39 19.37 8.25 1.07
N LEU A 40 19.32 9.57 1.25
CA LEU A 40 18.52 10.49 0.43
C LEU A 40 18.83 10.37 -1.07
N SER A 41 20.10 10.14 -1.42
CA SER A 41 20.57 10.02 -2.81
C SER A 41 19.82 8.94 -3.61
N VAL A 42 19.39 7.85 -2.96
CA VAL A 42 18.60 6.79 -3.62
C VAL A 42 17.25 7.33 -4.08
N PHE A 43 16.61 8.21 -3.29
CA PHE A 43 15.35 8.83 -3.68
C PHE A 43 15.53 9.91 -4.74
N GLU A 44 16.63 10.66 -4.70
CA GLU A 44 16.99 11.63 -5.74
C GLU A 44 17.18 10.93 -7.09
N GLU A 45 17.90 9.80 -7.13
CA GLU A 45 18.07 8.97 -8.32
C GLU A 45 16.73 8.43 -8.83
N LEU A 46 15.87 7.91 -7.95
CA LEU A 46 14.53 7.43 -8.32
C LEU A 46 13.65 8.53 -8.89
N LEU A 47 13.70 9.73 -8.30
CA LEU A 47 12.96 10.89 -8.78
C LEU A 47 13.48 11.34 -10.15
N GLN A 48 14.80 11.41 -10.33
CA GLN A 48 15.41 11.80 -11.60
C GLN A 48 15.04 10.80 -12.70
N MET A 49 15.15 9.50 -12.45
CA MET A 49 14.76 8.46 -13.41
C MET A 49 13.29 8.60 -13.83
N GLN A 50 12.40 8.93 -12.88
CA GLN A 50 10.99 9.11 -13.21
C GLN A 50 10.73 10.41 -13.99
N LEU A 51 11.44 11.50 -13.71
CA LEU A 51 11.36 12.72 -14.51
C LEU A 51 11.82 12.47 -15.94
N ASP A 52 12.90 11.72 -16.13
CA ASP A 52 13.39 11.32 -17.46
C ASP A 52 12.38 10.45 -18.21
N GLU A 53 11.64 9.57 -17.51
CA GLU A 53 10.53 8.80 -18.10
C GLU A 53 9.36 9.69 -18.50
N ILE A 54 9.01 10.69 -17.67
CA ILE A 54 7.95 11.66 -17.96
C ILE A 54 8.32 12.53 -19.17
N ASP A 55 9.58 12.93 -19.30
CA ASP A 55 10.03 13.75 -20.43
C ASP A 55 9.92 13.00 -21.77
N LYS A 56 10.02 11.67 -21.75
CA LYS A 56 9.85 10.80 -22.93
C LYS A 56 8.38 10.58 -23.32
N ILE A 57 7.41 10.98 -22.50
CA ILE A 57 5.98 10.79 -22.79
C ILE A 57 5.55 11.44 -24.12
N THR A 58 6.18 12.54 -24.53
CA THR A 58 5.78 13.21 -25.78
C THR A 58 6.52 12.71 -27.02
N THR A 59 7.53 11.85 -26.85
CA THR A 59 8.47 11.51 -27.93
C THR A 59 8.57 10.02 -28.22
N ASP A 60 8.34 9.16 -27.22
CA ASP A 60 8.49 7.70 -27.34
C ASP A 60 7.15 7.00 -27.11
N ARG A 61 6.53 6.52 -28.20
CA ARG A 61 5.23 5.81 -28.14
C ARG A 61 5.28 4.59 -27.23
N GLY A 62 6.36 3.80 -27.27
CA GLY A 62 6.48 2.58 -26.46
C GLY A 62 6.51 2.90 -24.97
N LYS A 63 7.28 3.94 -24.60
CA LYS A 63 7.33 4.40 -23.20
C LYS A 63 6.01 4.96 -22.70
N VAL A 64 5.27 5.67 -23.55
CA VAL A 64 3.93 6.15 -23.17
C VAL A 64 2.99 4.99 -22.94
N LEU A 65 3.00 3.99 -23.82
CA LEU A 65 2.16 2.81 -23.66
C LEU A 65 2.43 2.12 -22.31
N ASP A 66 3.71 1.87 -21.98
CA ASP A 66 4.10 1.29 -20.69
C ASP A 66 3.61 2.14 -19.50
N CYS A 67 3.76 3.47 -19.59
CA CYS A 67 3.35 4.40 -18.53
C CYS A 67 1.83 4.46 -18.38
N VAL A 68 1.09 4.58 -19.49
CA VAL A 68 -0.38 4.70 -19.48
C VAL A 68 -1.01 3.39 -19.05
N GLU A 69 -0.52 2.23 -19.53
CA GLU A 69 -0.98 0.91 -19.07
C GLU A 69 -0.84 0.74 -17.54
N GLY A 70 0.24 1.29 -16.98
CA GLY A 70 0.45 1.38 -15.53
C GLY A 70 -0.64 2.17 -14.79
N GLU A 71 -1.25 3.18 -15.41
CA GLU A 71 -2.25 4.07 -14.81
C GLU A 71 -3.71 3.65 -15.09
N ILE A 72 -3.97 2.77 -16.06
CA ILE A 72 -5.32 2.26 -16.37
C ILE A 72 -5.80 1.36 -15.22
N ASP A 73 -6.68 1.85 -14.35
CA ASP A 73 -7.41 1.00 -13.41
C ASP A 73 -8.78 0.60 -13.99
N ALA A 74 -9.33 -0.53 -13.53
CA ALA A 74 -10.68 -0.98 -13.91
C ALA A 74 -11.79 0.01 -13.50
N GLU A 75 -11.46 0.96 -12.61
CA GLU A 75 -12.34 2.05 -12.14
C GLU A 75 -11.94 3.43 -12.73
N ALA A 76 -10.95 3.52 -13.62
CA ALA A 76 -10.32 4.79 -14.00
C ALA A 76 -10.98 5.53 -15.18
N ASP A 77 -10.93 6.85 -15.02
CA ASP A 77 -11.23 7.97 -15.93
C ASP A 77 -11.02 7.66 -17.43
N GLY A 78 -12.06 7.85 -18.26
CA GLY A 78 -12.06 7.53 -19.69
C GLY A 78 -10.92 8.15 -20.50
N PHE A 79 -10.28 9.20 -19.97
CA PHE A 79 -9.08 9.82 -20.55
C PHE A 79 -7.91 8.85 -20.75
N TYR A 80 -7.55 8.04 -19.74
CA TYR A 80 -6.38 7.14 -19.86
C TYR A 80 -6.63 6.02 -20.85
N GLN A 81 -7.87 5.49 -20.86
CA GLN A 81 -8.29 4.47 -21.80
C GLN A 81 -8.30 5.01 -23.23
N GLU A 82 -8.89 6.18 -23.47
CA GLU A 82 -8.89 6.83 -24.78
C GLU A 82 -7.46 7.07 -25.29
N LEU A 83 -6.58 7.61 -24.44
CA LEU A 83 -5.18 7.82 -24.77
C LEU A 83 -4.47 6.52 -25.14
N TYR A 84 -4.70 5.45 -24.37
CA TYR A 84 -4.13 4.14 -24.65
C TYR A 84 -4.61 3.56 -25.98
N GLU A 85 -5.90 3.64 -26.26
CA GLU A 85 -6.51 3.17 -27.51
C GLU A 85 -5.96 3.94 -28.73
N MET A 86 -5.81 5.27 -28.63
CA MET A 86 -5.19 6.07 -29.69
C MET A 86 -3.73 5.67 -29.94
N LEU A 87 -2.97 5.38 -28.89
CA LEU A 87 -1.58 4.95 -29.03
C LEU A 87 -1.49 3.55 -29.67
N LEU A 88 -2.38 2.62 -29.29
CA LEU A 88 -2.45 1.28 -29.88
C LEU A 88 -2.92 1.28 -31.34
N ALA A 89 -3.86 2.16 -31.69
CA ALA A 89 -4.31 2.33 -33.07
C ALA A 89 -3.24 2.97 -33.98
N GLY A 90 -2.10 3.39 -33.42
CA GLY A 90 -0.94 3.84 -34.18
C GLY A 90 -1.06 5.26 -34.71
N HIS A 91 -1.90 6.10 -34.08
CA HIS A 91 -2.00 7.52 -34.42
C HIS A 91 -0.63 8.20 -34.38
N ASP A 92 -0.39 9.14 -35.31
CA ASP A 92 0.87 9.90 -35.37
C ASP A 92 1.05 10.73 -34.08
N MET A 93 2.24 10.62 -33.46
CA MET A 93 2.58 11.37 -32.25
C MET A 93 2.61 12.88 -32.47
N ASN A 94 2.62 13.34 -33.72
CA ASN A 94 2.53 14.76 -34.09
C ASN A 94 1.09 15.23 -34.39
N GLU A 95 0.10 14.32 -34.35
CA GLU A 95 -1.29 14.68 -34.56
C GLU A 95 -1.76 15.63 -33.43
N PRO A 96 -2.37 16.79 -33.76
CA PRO A 96 -2.62 17.85 -32.77
C PRO A 96 -3.41 17.40 -31.54
N TYR A 97 -4.42 16.53 -31.71
CA TYR A 97 -5.21 16.03 -30.59
C TYR A 97 -4.39 15.12 -29.68
N LEU A 98 -3.67 14.13 -30.24
CA LEU A 98 -2.80 13.24 -29.47
C LEU A 98 -1.70 14.01 -28.75
N VAL A 99 -1.07 14.99 -29.40
CA VAL A 99 -0.07 15.87 -28.75
C VAL A 99 -0.67 16.58 -27.53
N SER A 100 -1.90 17.08 -27.65
CA SER A 100 -2.63 17.71 -26.53
C SER A 100 -2.85 16.74 -25.38
N GLN A 101 -3.30 15.52 -25.65
CA GLN A 101 -3.53 14.49 -24.63
C GLN A 101 -2.23 14.02 -23.97
N LEU A 102 -1.15 13.85 -24.74
CA LEU A 102 0.17 13.51 -24.20
C LEU A 102 0.72 14.60 -23.29
N ARG A 103 0.59 15.88 -23.67
CA ARG A 103 0.99 17.01 -22.82
C ARG A 103 0.16 17.09 -21.54
N ARG A 104 -1.15 16.81 -21.64
CA ARG A 104 -2.03 16.71 -20.46
C ARG A 104 -1.57 15.59 -19.54
N PHE A 105 -1.30 14.40 -20.08
CA PHE A 105 -0.80 13.26 -19.31
C PHE A 105 0.54 13.60 -18.62
N GLN A 106 1.48 14.15 -19.36
CA GLN A 106 2.78 14.59 -18.85
C GLN A 106 2.65 15.62 -17.72
N THR A 107 1.77 16.61 -17.88
CA THR A 107 1.50 17.64 -16.87
C THR A 107 0.88 17.02 -15.61
N THR A 108 -0.09 16.12 -15.77
CA THR A 108 -0.70 15.39 -14.64
C THR A 108 0.32 14.54 -13.88
N ALA A 109 1.22 13.87 -14.60
CA ALA A 109 2.29 13.09 -13.98
C ALA A 109 3.26 13.97 -13.16
N ARG A 110 3.70 15.12 -13.72
CA ARG A 110 4.54 16.09 -12.99
C ARG A 110 3.83 16.67 -11.77
N GLU A 111 2.55 17.01 -11.89
CA GLU A 111 1.74 17.52 -10.77
C GLU A 111 1.58 16.48 -9.66
N SER A 112 1.42 15.21 -10.01
CA SER A 112 1.35 14.09 -9.06
C SER A 112 2.67 13.98 -8.26
N LEU A 113 3.82 14.06 -8.93
CA LEU A 113 5.13 14.10 -8.28
C LEU A 113 5.28 15.33 -7.38
N ARG A 114 4.97 16.52 -7.89
CA ARG A 114 5.09 17.77 -7.14
C ARG A 114 4.24 17.77 -5.87
N LYS A 115 2.98 17.34 -5.94
CA LYS A 115 2.04 17.41 -4.83
C LYS A 115 2.15 16.23 -3.86
N LYS A 116 2.28 15.03 -4.39
CA LYS A 116 2.17 13.77 -3.63
C LYS A 116 3.48 13.01 -3.48
N LEU A 117 4.53 13.39 -4.22
CA LEU A 117 5.81 12.67 -4.29
C LEU A 117 5.60 11.18 -4.57
N ASN A 118 4.65 10.87 -5.46
CA ASN A 118 4.15 9.52 -5.73
C ASN A 118 5.06 8.79 -6.73
N ILE A 119 6.24 8.39 -6.26
CA ILE A 119 7.32 7.88 -7.10
C ILE A 119 7.05 6.43 -7.52
N SER A 120 7.10 6.11 -8.81
CA SER A 120 6.87 4.76 -9.32
C SER A 120 8.09 3.88 -9.07
N LEU A 121 7.88 2.67 -8.54
CA LEU A 121 8.96 1.75 -8.20
C LEU A 121 8.75 0.39 -8.86
N LYS A 122 9.45 0.15 -9.98
CA LYS A 122 9.37 -1.12 -10.74
C LYS A 122 9.69 -2.34 -9.88
N GLY A 123 10.65 -2.17 -8.97
CA GLY A 123 11.07 -3.11 -7.94
C GLY A 123 10.10 -3.29 -6.77
N SER A 124 8.79 -3.09 -6.98
CA SER A 124 7.78 -3.20 -5.93
C SER A 124 6.41 -3.61 -6.46
N GLY A 125 5.48 -3.92 -5.55
CA GLY A 125 4.07 -4.15 -5.86
C GLY A 125 3.21 -4.25 -4.60
N TYR A 126 1.90 -4.00 -4.76
CA TYR A 126 0.90 -4.29 -3.73
C TYR A 126 0.42 -5.72 -3.90
N LEU A 127 0.62 -6.54 -2.87
CA LEU A 127 0.33 -7.98 -2.91
C LEU A 127 -0.68 -8.34 -1.83
N LEU A 128 -1.67 -9.15 -2.18
CA LEU A 128 -2.54 -9.80 -1.19
C LEU A 128 -1.71 -10.81 -0.41
N GLY A 129 -1.82 -10.77 0.92
CA GLY A 129 -1.22 -11.75 1.80
C GLY A 129 -2.08 -13.00 1.92
N VAL A 130 -1.45 -14.16 2.04
CA VAL A 130 -2.07 -15.42 2.48
C VAL A 130 -1.18 -16.04 3.55
N VAL A 131 -1.77 -16.86 4.44
CA VAL A 131 -1.02 -17.60 5.46
C VAL A 131 -0.55 -18.94 4.91
N ASP A 132 0.65 -19.35 5.30
CA ASP A 132 1.18 -20.68 5.02
C ASP A 132 0.54 -21.76 5.91
N HIS A 133 -0.59 -22.31 5.46
CA HIS A 133 -1.26 -23.40 6.18
C HIS A 133 -0.44 -24.69 6.28
N CYS A 134 0.64 -24.83 5.49
CA CYS A 134 1.48 -26.03 5.49
C CYS A 134 2.69 -25.91 6.43
N ASP A 135 2.88 -24.76 7.08
CA ASP A 135 3.96 -24.50 8.04
C ASP A 135 5.37 -24.80 7.49
N VAL A 136 5.59 -24.42 6.23
CA VAL A 136 6.88 -24.59 5.53
C VAL A 136 7.79 -23.38 5.78
N LEU A 137 7.22 -22.17 5.78
CA LEU A 137 7.92 -20.91 6.05
C LEU A 137 8.14 -20.70 7.55
N LYS A 138 9.34 -20.28 7.92
CA LYS A 138 9.69 -19.87 9.29
C LYS A 138 9.41 -18.39 9.53
N GLU A 139 9.44 -17.96 10.79
CA GLU A 139 9.35 -16.55 11.16
C GLU A 139 10.39 -15.71 10.38
N GLY A 140 9.96 -14.58 9.82
CA GLY A 140 10.78 -13.74 8.94
C GLY A 140 10.94 -14.25 7.49
N GLU A 141 10.42 -15.44 7.16
CA GLU A 141 10.40 -15.96 5.78
C GLU A 141 9.06 -15.65 5.09
N VAL A 142 9.13 -15.41 3.78
CA VAL A 142 7.98 -15.12 2.94
C VAL A 142 8.15 -15.83 1.60
N TYR A 143 7.06 -16.19 0.94
CA TYR A 143 7.08 -16.56 -0.47
C TYR A 143 6.40 -15.47 -1.28
N ILE A 144 7.02 -15.06 -2.38
CA ILE A 144 6.49 -14.05 -3.29
C ILE A 144 6.58 -14.60 -4.71
N ASN A 145 5.47 -14.59 -5.44
CA ASN A 145 5.42 -15.00 -6.84
C ASN A 145 4.79 -13.90 -7.69
N LEU A 146 5.58 -13.38 -8.63
CA LEU A 146 5.19 -12.32 -9.55
C LEU A 146 5.34 -12.84 -10.98
N PRO A 147 4.34 -13.56 -11.53
CA PRO A 147 4.45 -14.16 -12.87
C PRO A 147 4.80 -13.15 -13.97
N THR A 148 4.29 -11.92 -13.87
CA THR A 148 4.57 -10.84 -14.83
C THR A 148 5.92 -10.13 -14.59
N LYS A 149 6.62 -10.44 -13.50
CA LYS A 149 7.91 -9.84 -13.13
C LYS A 149 9.01 -10.89 -12.91
N GLY A 150 9.01 -11.95 -13.72
CA GLY A 150 10.06 -12.98 -13.69
C GLY A 150 9.78 -14.16 -12.75
N GLY A 151 8.58 -14.24 -12.17
CA GLY A 151 8.13 -15.39 -11.37
C GLY A 151 8.46 -15.26 -9.88
N PRO A 152 8.78 -16.40 -9.21
CA PRO A 152 9.13 -16.42 -7.80
C PRO A 152 10.33 -15.55 -7.46
N GLN A 153 10.21 -14.74 -6.41
CA GLN A 153 11.28 -13.87 -5.92
C GLN A 153 12.07 -14.57 -4.80
N VAL A 154 13.38 -14.35 -4.77
CA VAL A 154 14.29 -14.95 -3.78
C VAL A 154 15.22 -13.87 -3.24
N GLY A 155 15.47 -13.91 -1.93
CA GLY A 155 16.38 -12.99 -1.25
C GLY A 155 15.65 -11.96 -0.39
N PRO A 156 16.36 -10.92 0.09
CA PRO A 156 15.79 -9.95 1.02
C PRO A 156 14.67 -9.16 0.34
N VAL A 157 13.62 -8.86 1.10
CA VAL A 157 12.51 -8.00 0.70
C VAL A 157 12.06 -7.16 1.88
N ALA A 158 11.47 -5.99 1.61
CA ALA A 158 10.78 -5.20 2.62
C ALA A 158 9.27 -5.24 2.38
N ALA A 159 8.48 -5.24 3.44
CA ALA A 159 7.03 -5.21 3.37
C ALA A 159 6.45 -4.23 4.39
N MET A 160 5.37 -3.56 4.00
CA MET A 160 4.61 -2.67 4.89
C MET A 160 3.15 -2.59 4.42
N ARG A 161 2.27 -2.02 5.25
CA ARG A 161 0.88 -1.71 4.90
C ARG A 161 0.67 -0.20 4.83
N ASN A 162 -0.18 0.25 3.91
CA ASN A 162 -0.55 1.66 3.83
C ASN A 162 -1.78 1.92 4.73
N PRO A 163 -1.77 2.91 5.63
CA PRO A 163 -0.65 3.79 5.99
C PRO A 163 0.32 3.15 7.00
N ALA A 164 1.57 3.60 6.96
CA ALA A 164 2.62 3.24 7.92
C ALA A 164 3.16 4.53 8.56
N TYR A 165 3.30 4.53 9.89
CA TYR A 165 3.69 5.72 10.67
C TYR A 165 4.86 5.46 11.60
N ASP A 166 5.08 4.20 11.98
CA ASP A 166 6.18 3.78 12.85
C ASP A 166 7.21 2.95 12.03
N PRO A 167 8.52 3.08 12.29
CA PRO A 167 9.52 2.21 11.66
C PRO A 167 9.25 0.71 11.85
N ASN A 168 8.53 0.31 12.90
CA ASN A 168 8.06 -1.07 13.13
C ASN A 168 6.93 -1.52 12.20
N ASP A 169 6.24 -0.60 11.52
CA ASP A 169 5.22 -0.93 10.52
C ASP A 169 5.85 -1.49 9.22
N MET A 170 7.18 -1.49 9.14
CA MET A 170 7.97 -2.13 8.09
C MET A 170 8.63 -3.40 8.60
N SER A 171 8.63 -4.44 7.77
CA SER A 171 9.31 -5.69 8.05
C SER A 171 10.27 -6.05 6.92
N ALA A 172 11.54 -6.31 7.27
CA ALA A 172 12.49 -6.95 6.37
C ALA A 172 12.33 -8.46 6.50
N LEU A 173 12.07 -9.11 5.39
CA LEU A 173 11.77 -10.53 5.30
C LEU A 173 12.74 -11.17 4.30
N SER A 174 12.86 -12.48 4.36
CA SER A 174 13.61 -13.27 3.38
C SER A 174 12.63 -14.02 2.48
N ALA A 175 12.68 -13.74 1.18
CA ALA A 175 11.88 -14.43 0.19
C ALA A 175 12.50 -15.80 -0.16
N HIS A 176 11.73 -16.87 0.01
CA HIS A 176 12.13 -18.25 -0.28
C HIS A 176 11.21 -18.89 -1.30
N LEU A 177 11.76 -19.81 -2.11
CA LEU A 177 10.97 -20.60 -3.05
C LEU A 177 10.13 -21.63 -2.29
N LEU A 178 8.83 -21.64 -2.57
CA LEU A 178 7.94 -22.72 -2.16
C LEU A 178 7.45 -23.49 -3.38
N PRO A 179 7.73 -24.79 -3.47
CA PRO A 179 7.19 -25.61 -4.54
C PRO A 179 5.67 -25.73 -4.35
N ARG A 180 4.92 -25.57 -5.46
CA ARG A 180 3.48 -25.88 -5.57
C ARG A 180 2.52 -24.94 -4.82
N ILE A 181 2.85 -23.64 -4.72
CA ILE A 181 1.90 -22.63 -4.24
C ILE A 181 1.60 -21.57 -5.30
N HIS A 182 0.32 -21.41 -5.62
CA HIS A 182 -0.23 -20.42 -6.56
C HIS A 182 -0.84 -19.23 -5.81
N ALA A 183 -0.05 -18.57 -4.96
CA ALA A 183 -0.43 -17.35 -4.28
C ALA A 183 0.60 -16.25 -4.54
N PRO A 184 0.19 -14.96 -4.62
CA PRO A 184 1.10 -13.86 -4.93
C PRO A 184 2.09 -13.59 -3.78
N LYS A 185 1.63 -13.73 -2.54
CA LYS A 185 2.45 -13.59 -1.33
C LYS A 185 1.94 -14.50 -0.22
N VAL A 186 2.85 -15.22 0.42
CA VAL A 186 2.54 -16.14 1.52
C VAL A 186 3.44 -15.84 2.70
N PHE A 187 2.84 -15.60 3.86
CA PHE A 187 3.51 -15.36 5.12
C PHE A 187 3.58 -16.64 5.96
N ALA A 188 4.62 -16.79 6.77
CA ALA A 188 4.70 -17.86 7.75
C ALA A 188 3.49 -17.88 8.70
N ALA A 189 2.96 -19.07 8.97
CA ALA A 189 1.90 -19.26 9.96
C ALA A 189 2.42 -19.23 11.39
N SER A 190 3.66 -19.68 11.58
CA SER A 190 4.30 -19.85 12.88
C SER A 190 5.38 -18.80 13.12
N GLY A 191 5.43 -18.31 14.35
CA GLY A 191 6.41 -17.33 14.81
C GLY A 191 6.02 -16.77 16.17
N SER A 192 6.92 -16.00 16.76
CA SER A 192 6.67 -15.30 18.02
C SER A 192 5.52 -14.30 17.91
N HIS A 193 5.36 -13.69 16.72
CA HIS A 193 4.33 -12.72 16.39
C HIS A 193 3.90 -12.88 14.93
N SER A 194 2.68 -12.47 14.61
CA SER A 194 2.21 -12.40 13.22
C SER A 194 2.90 -11.25 12.48
N GLU A 195 3.54 -11.54 11.35
CA GLU A 195 4.19 -10.52 10.51
C GLU A 195 3.18 -9.49 9.99
N THR A 196 1.95 -9.92 9.65
CA THR A 196 0.90 -8.99 9.20
C THR A 196 0.49 -8.01 10.30
N ASN A 197 0.46 -8.48 11.55
CA ASN A 197 0.13 -7.63 12.69
C ASN A 197 1.21 -6.60 12.99
N ARG A 198 2.48 -6.91 12.75
CA ARG A 198 3.58 -5.94 12.88
C ARG A 198 3.42 -4.78 11.90
N MET A 199 2.93 -5.05 10.69
CA MET A 199 2.69 -4.03 9.65
C MET A 199 1.40 -3.23 9.90
N GLY A 200 1.43 -2.31 10.87
CA GLY A 200 0.32 -1.41 11.17
C GLY A 200 -0.91 -2.11 11.73
N GLY A 201 -0.77 -3.26 12.40
CA GLY A 201 -1.88 -4.04 12.94
C GLY A 201 -2.72 -4.76 11.87
N GLY A 202 -2.13 -5.09 10.73
CA GLY A 202 -2.80 -5.77 9.63
C GLY A 202 -3.19 -7.22 9.91
N ASP A 203 -4.05 -7.74 9.05
CA ASP A 203 -4.48 -9.14 9.03
C ASP A 203 -4.52 -9.68 7.59
N LEU A 204 -5.24 -10.79 7.38
CA LEU A 204 -5.31 -11.49 6.09
C LEU A 204 -6.76 -11.55 5.57
N ASP A 205 -7.61 -10.59 5.94
CA ASP A 205 -9.01 -10.53 5.51
C ASP A 205 -9.27 -9.72 4.22
N GLY A 206 -8.19 -9.20 3.61
CA GLY A 206 -8.21 -8.42 2.38
C GLY A 206 -7.08 -7.39 2.28
N ASP A 207 -6.21 -7.30 3.30
CA ASP A 207 -5.09 -6.36 3.32
C ASP A 207 -4.12 -6.52 2.14
N LEU A 208 -3.73 -5.38 1.58
CA LEU A 208 -2.68 -5.27 0.57
C LEU A 208 -1.37 -4.81 1.20
N PHE A 209 -0.32 -5.58 0.96
CA PHE A 209 1.02 -5.30 1.47
C PHE A 209 1.88 -4.71 0.36
N PHE A 210 2.34 -3.47 0.55
CA PHE A 210 3.35 -2.88 -0.30
C PHE A 210 4.67 -3.61 -0.06
N THR A 211 5.14 -4.31 -1.09
CA THR A 211 6.32 -5.18 -1.01
C THR A 211 7.38 -4.64 -1.95
N ILE A 212 8.58 -4.42 -1.41
CA ILE A 212 9.75 -3.89 -2.11
C ILE A 212 10.78 -5.01 -2.24
N PHE A 213 11.25 -5.20 -3.47
CA PHE A 213 12.33 -6.12 -3.83
C PHE A 213 13.49 -5.39 -4.51
N ASN A 214 13.44 -4.05 -4.60
CA ASN A 214 14.60 -3.24 -4.99
C ASN A 214 15.63 -3.23 -3.84
N PRO A 215 16.84 -3.79 -4.02
CA PRO A 215 17.84 -3.88 -2.96
C PRO A 215 18.25 -2.53 -2.36
N ALA A 216 18.22 -1.45 -3.15
CA ALA A 216 18.60 -0.11 -2.69
C ALA A 216 17.60 0.49 -1.67
N LEU A 217 16.41 -0.11 -1.54
CA LEU A 217 15.34 0.35 -0.65
C LEU A 217 14.99 -0.67 0.43
N ILE A 218 15.81 -1.70 0.60
CA ILE A 218 15.62 -2.68 1.66
C ILE A 218 16.53 -2.29 2.83
N PRO A 219 15.97 -1.90 3.98
CA PRO A 219 16.78 -1.55 5.14
C PRO A 219 17.51 -2.77 5.69
N GLU A 220 18.68 -2.54 6.28
CA GLU A 220 19.42 -3.57 6.98
C GLU A 220 18.55 -4.16 8.12
N PRO A 221 18.54 -5.49 8.36
CA PRO A 221 17.73 -6.08 9.42
C PRO A 221 18.00 -5.51 10.81
N ARG A 222 19.19 -4.96 11.05
CA ARG A 222 19.58 -4.30 12.31
C ARG A 222 18.99 -2.89 12.48
N ALA A 223 18.56 -2.26 11.39
CA ALA A 223 17.93 -0.94 11.40
C ALA A 223 16.45 -1.02 11.81
N LEU A 224 15.84 -2.20 11.71
CA LEU A 224 14.46 -2.40 12.18
C LEU A 224 14.43 -2.50 13.71
N PRO A 225 13.50 -1.81 14.38
CA PRO A 225 13.44 -1.88 15.83
C PRO A 225 13.04 -3.30 16.27
N THR A 226 13.77 -3.84 17.24
CA THR A 226 13.60 -5.22 17.73
C THR A 226 12.41 -5.37 18.69
N VAL A 227 11.74 -4.27 19.00
CA VAL A 227 10.69 -4.21 20.02
C VAL A 227 9.36 -4.40 19.31
N ALA A 228 8.73 -5.56 19.52
CA ALA A 228 7.33 -5.76 19.15
C ALA A 228 6.50 -4.57 19.66
N PRO A 229 5.59 -4.00 18.86
CA PRO A 229 4.81 -2.85 19.28
C PRO A 229 4.19 -3.17 20.64
N LYS A 230 4.45 -2.32 21.64
CA LYS A 230 3.77 -2.46 22.94
C LYS A 230 2.29 -2.56 22.60
N PRO A 231 1.56 -3.58 23.09
CA PRO A 231 0.13 -3.64 22.85
C PRO A 231 -0.38 -2.28 23.24
N VAL A 232 -1.01 -1.58 22.30
CA VAL A 232 -1.76 -0.38 22.64
C VAL A 232 -2.76 -0.92 23.63
N THR A 233 -2.49 -0.73 24.92
CA THR A 233 -3.50 -0.87 25.94
C THR A 233 -4.59 -0.01 25.36
N ARG A 234 -5.70 -0.62 24.92
CA ARG A 234 -6.91 0.13 24.66
C ARG A 234 -7.20 0.78 26.00
N SER A 235 -6.60 1.94 26.26
CA SER A 235 -7.02 2.87 27.28
C SER A 235 -8.48 2.95 26.97
N LYS A 236 -9.29 2.37 27.88
CA LYS A 236 -10.75 2.33 27.78
C LYS A 236 -11.13 3.66 27.16
N THR A 237 -11.65 3.60 25.95
CA THR A 237 -12.15 4.69 25.12
C THR A 237 -12.06 6.04 25.84
N ILE A 238 -11.27 7.00 25.35
CA ILE A 238 -11.51 8.40 25.73
C ILE A 238 -12.98 8.65 25.39
N ALA A 239 -13.82 8.59 26.42
CA ALA A 239 -15.25 8.64 26.31
C ALA A 239 -15.60 10.09 26.03
N ILE A 240 -15.48 10.49 24.77
CA ILE A 240 -16.09 11.71 24.28
C ILE A 240 -17.58 11.38 24.13
N GLY A 241 -18.32 11.58 25.22
CA GLY A 241 -19.77 11.40 25.30
C GLY A 241 -20.19 10.02 25.82
N GLY A 242 -20.77 10.01 27.02
CA GLY A 242 -21.08 8.82 27.79
C GLY A 242 -22.08 7.85 27.14
N ARG A 243 -21.69 6.58 27.13
CA ARG A 243 -22.46 5.36 27.46
C ARG A 243 -21.66 4.17 26.95
N THR A 244 -20.91 3.53 27.85
CA THR A 244 -20.46 2.15 27.65
C THR A 244 -21.69 1.28 27.54
N ALA A 245 -22.08 0.90 26.33
CA ALA A 245 -23.07 -0.12 26.11
C ALA A 245 -22.46 -1.45 26.55
N THR A 246 -22.61 -1.80 27.82
CA THR A 246 -22.52 -3.18 28.29
C THR A 246 -23.62 -3.93 27.54
N MET A 247 -23.26 -4.60 26.45
CA MET A 247 -24.17 -5.42 25.67
C MET A 247 -24.54 -6.66 26.50
N SER A 248 -25.48 -6.47 27.43
CA SER A 248 -26.31 -7.57 27.91
C SER A 248 -27.04 -8.12 26.69
N ARG A 249 -26.67 -9.35 26.30
CA ARG A 249 -27.36 -10.13 25.27
C ARG A 249 -28.75 -10.50 25.79
N SER A 250 -29.69 -9.55 25.76
CA SER A 250 -31.10 -9.89 25.81
C SER A 250 -31.60 -10.13 24.39
N SER A 251 -32.22 -11.29 24.22
CA SER A 251 -32.73 -11.89 22.99
C SER A 251 -34.02 -11.24 22.48
N SER A 252 -34.12 -9.91 22.54
CA SER A 252 -35.30 -9.20 22.03
C SER A 252 -35.16 -8.91 20.54
N ARG A 253 -35.90 -9.69 19.73
CA ARG A 253 -36.17 -9.44 18.31
C ARG A 253 -37.07 -8.21 18.14
N ASN A 254 -36.46 -7.03 18.24
CA ASN A 254 -36.83 -5.79 17.54
C ASN A 254 -35.97 -4.67 18.14
N LYS A 255 -34.69 -4.65 17.80
CA LYS A 255 -33.90 -3.44 17.94
C LYS A 255 -34.42 -2.44 16.92
N ASP A 256 -34.71 -1.24 17.37
CA ASP A 256 -35.00 -0.10 16.50
C ASP A 256 -33.78 0.16 15.60
N MET A 257 -33.71 -0.55 14.47
CA MET A 257 -32.61 -0.46 13.52
C MET A 257 -32.47 0.96 12.98
N ARG A 258 -33.60 1.69 12.87
CA ARG A 258 -33.59 3.08 12.43
C ARG A 258 -32.96 3.96 13.49
N GLY A 259 -33.33 3.79 14.76
CA GLY A 259 -32.71 4.47 15.90
C GLY A 259 -31.21 4.19 16.01
N ASP A 260 -30.80 2.92 15.92
CA ASP A 260 -29.39 2.51 15.95
C ASP A 260 -28.60 3.11 14.77
N ALA A 261 -29.18 3.16 13.57
CA ALA A 261 -28.57 3.77 12.40
C ALA A 261 -28.43 5.29 12.56
N ILE A 262 -29.46 5.99 13.03
CA ILE A 262 -29.42 7.44 13.30
C ILE A 262 -28.36 7.74 14.36
N GLN A 263 -28.31 6.98 15.46
CA GLN A 263 -27.31 7.17 16.50
C GLN A 263 -25.89 6.94 15.98
N THR A 264 -25.70 5.90 15.18
CA THR A 264 -24.41 5.59 14.55
C THR A 264 -23.99 6.72 13.61
N PHE A 265 -24.89 7.22 12.77
CA PHE A 265 -24.64 8.36 11.88
C PHE A 265 -24.26 9.60 12.69
N VAL A 266 -25.06 9.98 13.70
CA VAL A 266 -24.80 11.16 14.54
C VAL A 266 -23.44 11.06 15.25
N ARG A 267 -23.05 9.86 15.70
CA ARG A 267 -21.75 9.62 16.32
C ARG A 267 -20.59 9.73 15.34
N LEU A 268 -20.75 9.26 14.11
CA LEU A 268 -19.65 9.15 13.14
C LEU A 268 -19.54 10.37 12.20
N ARG A 269 -20.61 11.14 11.99
CA ARG A 269 -20.69 12.21 10.97
C ARG A 269 -19.67 13.34 11.11
N CYS A 270 -19.03 13.49 12.26
CA CYS A 270 -18.00 14.50 12.51
C CYS A 270 -16.67 13.88 12.99
N ASN A 271 -16.48 12.56 12.83
CA ASN A 271 -15.24 11.91 13.25
C ASN A 271 -14.17 12.02 12.15
N PHE A 272 -13.55 13.21 12.06
CA PHE A 272 -12.43 13.48 11.16
C PHE A 272 -11.05 13.35 11.85
N LEU A 273 -11.03 12.92 13.11
CA LEU A 273 -9.83 12.92 13.95
C LEU A 273 -8.69 12.13 13.32
N LEU A 274 -8.97 10.95 12.75
CA LEU A 274 -7.93 10.13 12.13
C LEU A 274 -7.26 10.84 10.94
N GLY A 275 -8.06 11.48 10.08
CA GLY A 275 -7.54 12.25 8.95
C GLY A 275 -6.76 13.48 9.41
N ALA A 276 -7.25 14.19 10.43
CA ALA A 276 -6.55 15.33 11.02
C ALA A 276 -5.20 14.91 11.63
N LEU A 277 -5.16 13.83 12.43
CA LEU A 277 -3.94 13.31 13.01
C LEU A 277 -2.93 12.85 11.95
N SER A 278 -3.40 12.20 10.88
CA SER A 278 -2.52 11.82 9.75
C SER A 278 -1.89 13.04 9.09
N ASN A 279 -2.64 14.13 8.93
CA ASN A 279 -2.12 15.36 8.32
C ASN A 279 -1.12 16.07 9.24
N GLU A 280 -1.43 16.16 10.53
CA GLU A 280 -0.52 16.72 11.53
C GLU A 280 0.78 15.92 11.65
N TRP A 281 0.72 14.58 11.59
CA TRP A 281 1.91 13.74 11.56
C TRP A 281 2.82 14.08 10.37
N ILE A 282 2.25 14.20 9.16
CA ILE A 282 3.02 14.58 7.96
C ILE A 282 3.61 15.98 8.12
N ALA A 283 2.86 16.93 8.69
CA ALA A 283 3.33 18.30 8.91
C ALA A 283 4.52 18.33 9.89
N LEU A 284 4.42 17.62 11.02
CA LEU A 284 5.48 17.52 12.03
C LEU A 284 6.75 16.88 11.47
N VAL A 285 6.62 15.79 10.73
CA VAL A 285 7.73 15.14 10.04
C VAL A 285 8.43 16.13 9.11
N GLY A 286 7.67 16.89 8.31
CA GLY A 286 8.22 17.90 7.39
C GLY A 286 8.96 19.04 8.09
N THR A 287 8.68 19.30 9.36
CA THR A 287 9.40 20.31 10.16
C THR A 287 10.65 19.79 10.86
N THR A 288 10.93 18.48 10.80
CA THR A 288 12.05 17.85 11.52
C THR A 288 13.31 17.86 10.65
N PRO A 289 14.29 18.76 10.88
CA PRO A 289 15.46 18.88 10.00
C PRO A 289 16.33 17.62 10.04
N ALA A 290 16.32 16.90 11.16
CA ALA A 290 17.04 15.64 11.33
C ALA A 290 16.58 14.51 10.40
N LEU A 291 15.37 14.58 9.82
CA LEU A 291 14.92 13.61 8.80
C LEU A 291 15.25 14.05 7.37
N ALA A 292 15.49 15.34 7.16
CA ALA A 292 15.87 15.90 5.86
C ALA A 292 17.39 15.84 5.65
N ASP A 293 18.17 16.04 6.72
CA ASP A 293 19.61 16.32 6.64
C ASP A 293 20.48 15.35 7.47
N HIS A 294 19.98 14.18 7.91
CA HIS A 294 20.84 13.29 8.73
C HIS A 294 22.09 12.89 7.93
N PRO A 295 23.29 13.33 8.34
CA PRO A 295 24.52 12.81 7.80
C PRO A 295 24.74 11.43 8.44
N LEU A 296 25.26 10.50 7.64
CA LEU A 296 25.71 9.17 8.05
C LEU A 296 26.45 9.13 9.39
#